data_AF-A0A950XCQ6-F1
#
_entry.id   AF-A0A950XCQ6-F1
#
_cell.length_a   1.000
_cell.length_b   1.000
_cell.length_c   1.000
_cell.angle_alpha   90.00
_cell.angle_beta   90.00
_cell.angle_gamma   90.00
#
_symmetry.space_group_name_H-M   'P 1'
#
loop_
_entity.id
_entity.type
_entity.pdbx_description
1 polymer ?
#
loop_
_entity_poly.entity_id
_entity_poly.type
_entity_poly.pdbx_seq_one_letter_code
_entity_poly.pdbx_strand_id
1 'polypeptide(L)'
;MAYAIKVEYAHQRKIRERNKVLYRLAHWPIWIWVFFLAPGPLTFDLFAKGPTLKNLAWLIFVLLSSGVAGFFGKLPGVEPRPYILRFCEEKPNPLYRRVCYTFAWNALLAFAILNLAGLLTAVVTRGWYLKQIYRYGYVPVFLGIVLLGCLGILPRVKPSTKGEGTERRYFYGAVWAISLSQALLLILWKTLPRTHPADVCKLLAFVISLATLEIAAFLGLLPRTRPILPGELIVAD
;
A
#
# COMPACT_ATOMS: atom_id res chain seq x y z
N MET A 1 1.63 -25.18 13.07
CA MET A 1 1.88 -23.96 13.86
C MET A 1 0.55 -23.41 14.35
N ALA A 2 0.31 -23.44 15.66
CA ALA A 2 -0.83 -22.75 16.26
C ALA A 2 -0.55 -21.25 16.21
N TYR A 3 -1.40 -20.49 15.52
CA TYR A 3 -1.30 -19.03 15.49
C TYR A 3 -1.96 -18.48 16.77
N ALA A 4 -1.22 -17.77 17.61
CA ALA A 4 -1.76 -17.09 18.80
C ALA A 4 -2.58 -15.81 18.45
N ILE A 5 -2.99 -15.67 17.19
CA ILE A 5 -3.62 -14.47 16.63
C ILE A 5 -4.96 -14.85 15.97
N LYS A 6 -5.85 -13.87 15.77
CA LYS A 6 -7.14 -14.12 15.10
C LYS A 6 -6.91 -14.55 13.66
N VAL A 7 -7.43 -15.73 13.28
CA VAL A 7 -7.32 -16.29 11.93
C VAL A 7 -8.67 -16.36 11.23
N GLU A 8 -8.65 -16.46 9.90
CA GLU A 8 -9.82 -16.80 9.07
C GLU A 8 -9.58 -18.16 8.42
N TYR A 9 -10.61 -19.00 8.30
CA TYR A 9 -10.50 -20.28 7.61
C TYR A 9 -11.05 -20.20 6.20
N ALA A 10 -10.33 -20.80 5.25
CA ALA A 10 -10.67 -20.77 3.83
C ALA A 10 -12.04 -21.39 3.54
N HIS A 11 -12.39 -22.50 4.20
CA HIS A 11 -13.66 -23.20 4.01
C HIS A 11 -14.89 -22.39 4.48
N GLN A 12 -14.71 -21.45 5.43
CA GLN A 12 -15.79 -20.58 5.92
C GLN A 12 -16.09 -19.41 4.96
N ARG A 13 -15.23 -19.19 3.94
CA ARG A 13 -15.39 -18.07 3.02
C ARG A 13 -16.32 -18.45 1.88
N LYS A 14 -17.34 -17.62 1.66
CA LYS A 14 -18.21 -17.72 0.47
C LYS A 14 -17.39 -17.55 -0.81
N ILE A 15 -17.36 -18.59 -1.63
CA ILE A 15 -16.73 -18.56 -2.96
C ILE A 15 -17.60 -17.70 -3.88
N ARG A 16 -16.94 -16.88 -4.70
CA ARG A 16 -17.61 -16.00 -5.67
C ARG A 16 -17.10 -16.35 -7.06
N GLU A 17 -18.02 -16.60 -7.98
CA GLU A 17 -17.67 -16.88 -9.38
C GLU A 17 -17.47 -15.60 -10.21
N ARG A 18 -18.08 -14.48 -9.79
CA ARG A 18 -17.98 -13.19 -10.46
C ARG A 18 -17.84 -12.05 -9.46
N ASN A 19 -17.09 -11.03 -9.84
CA ASN A 19 -17.02 -9.77 -9.11
C ASN A 19 -18.18 -8.86 -9.54
N LYS A 20 -18.82 -8.20 -8.57
CA LYS A 20 -19.88 -7.21 -8.84
C LYS A 20 -19.33 -6.07 -9.70
N VAL A 21 -20.12 -5.56 -10.65
CA VAL A 21 -19.71 -4.42 -11.50
C VAL A 21 -19.28 -3.22 -10.66
N LEU A 22 -20.09 -2.85 -9.67
CA LEU A 22 -19.76 -1.76 -8.75
C LEU A 22 -18.44 -1.99 -8.00
N TYR A 23 -18.16 -3.23 -7.59
CA TYR A 23 -16.90 -3.57 -6.94
C TYR A 23 -15.71 -3.31 -7.87
N ARG A 24 -15.82 -3.69 -9.14
CA ARG A 24 -14.77 -3.49 -10.15
C ARG A 24 -14.54 -2.01 -10.41
N LEU A 25 -15.61 -1.24 -10.60
CA LEU A 25 -15.55 0.21 -10.79
C LEU A 25 -14.93 0.92 -9.59
N ALA A 26 -15.29 0.53 -8.37
CA ALA A 26 -14.75 1.12 -7.14
C ALA A 26 -13.24 0.86 -6.94
N HIS A 27 -12.66 -0.15 -7.59
CA HIS A 27 -11.21 -0.39 -7.50
C HIS A 27 -10.41 0.45 -8.49
N TRP A 28 -11.03 0.98 -9.55
CA TRP A 28 -10.31 1.77 -10.55
C TRP A 28 -9.74 3.09 -9.98
N PRO A 29 -10.48 3.88 -9.18
CA PRO A 29 -9.92 5.06 -8.50
C PRO A 29 -8.70 4.75 -7.62
N ILE A 30 -8.67 3.57 -6.97
CA ILE A 30 -7.53 3.15 -6.14
C ILE A 30 -6.28 2.99 -7.00
N TRP A 31 -6.42 2.39 -8.19
CA TRP A 31 -5.29 2.21 -9.10
C TRP A 31 -4.85 3.52 -9.75
N ILE A 32 -5.80 4.40 -10.10
CA ILE A 32 -5.47 5.76 -10.54
C ILE A 32 -4.61 6.45 -9.47
N TRP A 33 -5.03 6.38 -8.20
CA TRP A 33 -4.26 6.96 -7.10
C TRP A 33 -2.85 6.37 -6.98
N VAL A 34 -2.72 5.03 -6.96
CA VAL A 34 -1.42 4.34 -6.85
C VAL A 34 -0.45 4.77 -7.95
N PHE A 35 -0.89 4.79 -9.22
CA PHE A 35 -0.02 5.16 -10.34
C PHE A 35 0.20 6.67 -10.43
N PHE A 36 -0.79 7.49 -10.04
CA PHE A 36 -0.64 8.94 -10.01
C PHE A 36 0.45 9.39 -9.02
N LEU A 37 0.66 8.64 -7.94
CA LEU A 37 1.72 8.88 -6.94
C LEU A 37 3.12 8.40 -7.38
N ALA A 38 3.24 7.65 -8.48
CA ALA A 38 4.52 7.08 -8.91
C ALA A 38 5.61 8.11 -9.27
N PRO A 39 5.32 9.27 -9.88
CA PRO A 39 6.33 10.33 -10.03
C PRO A 39 6.39 11.18 -8.75
N GLY A 40 7.04 10.67 -7.72
CA GLY A 40 7.09 11.28 -6.38
C GLY A 40 7.39 12.78 -6.35
N PRO A 41 8.42 13.31 -7.03
CA PRO A 41 8.69 14.75 -7.06
C PRO A 41 7.56 15.58 -7.71
N LEU A 42 6.89 15.04 -8.73
CA LEU A 42 5.74 15.69 -9.37
C LEU A 42 4.54 15.75 -8.42
N THR A 43 4.33 14.69 -7.63
CA THR A 43 3.33 14.66 -6.56
C THR A 43 3.70 15.62 -5.44
N PHE A 44 4.97 15.68 -5.02
CA PHE A 44 5.40 16.63 -3.98
C PHE A 44 5.15 18.08 -4.42
N ASP A 45 5.50 18.42 -5.66
CA ASP A 45 5.26 19.76 -6.21
C ASP A 45 3.76 20.10 -6.26
N LEU A 46 2.88 19.13 -6.51
CA LEU A 46 1.42 19.32 -6.45
C LEU A 46 0.98 19.86 -5.08
N PHE A 47 1.46 19.24 -4.01
CA PHE A 47 1.08 19.62 -2.64
C PHE A 47 1.82 20.87 -2.15
N ALA A 48 3.03 21.12 -2.65
CA ALA A 48 3.86 22.25 -2.23
C ALA A 48 3.49 23.56 -2.95
N LYS A 49 3.15 23.49 -4.24
CA LYS A 49 2.95 24.67 -5.11
C LYS A 49 1.59 24.72 -5.80
N GLY A 50 0.85 23.62 -5.81
CA GLY A 50 -0.43 23.49 -6.51
C GLY A 50 -0.33 22.75 -7.86
N PRO A 51 -1.48 22.56 -8.55
CA PRO A 51 -1.54 21.82 -9.81
C PRO A 51 -0.78 22.49 -10.96
N THR A 52 -0.14 21.68 -11.82
CA THR A 52 0.53 22.14 -13.03
C THR A 52 0.08 21.35 -14.26
N LEU A 53 0.41 21.83 -15.47
CA LEU A 53 0.17 21.08 -16.71
C LEU A 53 0.86 19.71 -16.71
N LYS A 54 2.00 19.56 -16.04
CA LYS A 54 2.67 18.26 -15.89
C LYS A 54 1.84 17.28 -15.07
N ASN A 55 1.19 17.76 -14.00
CA ASN A 55 0.28 16.94 -13.19
C ASN A 55 -0.95 16.53 -14.01
N LEU A 56 -1.51 17.45 -14.81
CA LEU A 56 -2.66 17.15 -15.66
C LEU A 56 -2.30 16.12 -16.74
N ALA A 57 -1.19 16.32 -17.45
CA ALA A 57 -0.72 15.39 -18.47
C ALA A 57 -0.48 13.99 -17.88
N TRP A 58 0.15 13.92 -16.71
CA TRP A 58 0.34 12.65 -16.00
C TRP A 58 -0.98 12.00 -15.57
N LEU A 59 -1.91 12.79 -15.04
CA LEU A 59 -3.23 12.29 -14.66
C LEU A 59 -3.98 11.70 -15.87
N ILE A 60 -3.99 12.40 -17.00
CA ILE A 60 -4.63 11.92 -18.24
C ILE A 60 -3.99 10.60 -18.69
N PHE A 61 -2.66 10.52 -18.69
CA PHE A 61 -1.94 9.29 -19.03
C PHE A 61 -2.35 8.13 -18.11
N VAL A 62 -2.34 8.35 -16.80
CA VAL A 62 -2.74 7.33 -15.81
C VAL A 62 -4.20 6.92 -15.99
N LEU A 63 -5.12 7.86 -16.23
CA LEU A 63 -6.54 7.57 -16.49
C LEU A 63 -6.71 6.68 -17.71
N LEU A 64 -6.06 7.01 -18.83
CA LEU A 64 -6.15 6.21 -20.06
C LEU A 64 -5.54 4.83 -19.87
N SER A 65 -4.30 4.74 -19.36
CA SER A 65 -3.62 3.45 -19.18
C SER A 65 -4.33 2.54 -18.19
N SER A 66 -4.74 3.07 -17.02
CA SER A 66 -5.47 2.29 -16.03
C SER A 66 -6.90 1.98 -16.46
N GLY A 67 -7.55 2.87 -17.24
CA GLY A 67 -8.86 2.64 -17.82
C GLY A 67 -8.86 1.48 -18.81
N VAL A 68 -7.88 1.46 -19.73
CA VAL A 68 -7.66 0.35 -20.66
C VAL A 68 -7.36 -0.95 -19.89
N ALA A 69 -6.45 -0.92 -18.92
CA ALA A 69 -6.16 -2.10 -18.10
C ALA A 69 -7.40 -2.59 -17.32
N GLY A 70 -8.19 -1.66 -16.77
CA GLY A 70 -9.43 -1.95 -16.06
C GLY A 70 -10.50 -2.56 -16.96
N PHE A 71 -10.65 -2.05 -18.19
CA PHE A 71 -11.56 -2.59 -19.20
C PHE A 71 -11.24 -4.05 -19.51
N PHE A 72 -9.96 -4.38 -19.71
CA PHE A 72 -9.48 -5.75 -19.92
C PHE A 72 -9.37 -6.59 -18.64
N GLY A 73 -9.77 -6.05 -17.48
CA GLY A 73 -9.71 -6.78 -16.20
C GLY A 73 -8.29 -7.08 -15.71
N LYS A 74 -7.29 -6.30 -16.12
CA LYS A 74 -5.86 -6.43 -15.80
C LYS A 74 -5.43 -5.52 -14.65
N LEU A 75 -6.34 -5.25 -13.72
CA LEU A 75 -6.05 -4.55 -12.46
C LEU A 75 -6.61 -5.39 -11.30
N PRO A 76 -5.84 -5.61 -10.21
CA PRO A 76 -6.35 -6.39 -9.09
C PRO A 76 -7.63 -5.78 -8.53
N GLY A 77 -8.69 -6.59 -8.41
CA GLY A 77 -10.02 -6.14 -7.97
C GLY A 77 -10.94 -5.63 -9.08
N VAL A 78 -10.41 -5.30 -10.28
CA VAL A 78 -11.21 -4.93 -11.47
C VAL A 78 -11.50 -6.16 -12.36
N GLU A 79 -10.88 -7.30 -12.05
CA GLU A 79 -11.09 -8.59 -12.73
C GLU A 79 -12.59 -8.98 -12.76
N PRO A 80 -13.13 -9.51 -13.88
CA PRO A 80 -14.52 -9.98 -13.95
C PRO A 80 -14.82 -11.13 -12.98
N ARG A 81 -13.82 -11.98 -12.73
CA ARG A 81 -13.88 -13.11 -11.79
C ARG A 81 -12.69 -13.01 -10.84
N PRO A 82 -12.81 -13.41 -9.57
CA PRO A 82 -11.64 -13.46 -8.68
C PRO A 82 -10.56 -14.36 -9.27
N TYR A 83 -9.34 -13.83 -9.45
CA TYR A 83 -8.22 -14.68 -9.88
C TYR A 83 -7.94 -15.80 -8.89
N ILE A 84 -8.01 -15.47 -7.59
CA ILE A 84 -7.84 -16.42 -6.48
C ILE A 84 -9.19 -16.73 -5.88
N LEU A 85 -9.58 -18.00 -5.98
CA LEU A 85 -10.82 -18.50 -5.37
C LEU A 85 -10.57 -18.95 -3.93
N ARG A 86 -9.44 -19.63 -3.70
CA ARG A 86 -8.99 -20.07 -2.38
C ARG A 86 -7.62 -19.48 -2.10
N PHE A 87 -7.46 -18.72 -1.02
CA PHE A 87 -6.18 -18.06 -0.68
C PHE A 87 -5.04 -19.02 -0.29
N CYS A 88 -5.33 -20.31 -0.21
CA CYS A 88 -4.36 -21.38 0.01
C CYS A 88 -3.98 -22.12 -1.29
N GLU A 89 -4.57 -21.72 -2.43
CA GLU A 89 -4.25 -22.31 -3.72
C GLU A 89 -2.94 -21.77 -4.30
N GLU A 90 -2.19 -22.64 -4.95
CA GLU A 90 -0.97 -22.30 -5.68
C GLU A 90 -1.31 -22.13 -7.16
N LYS A 91 -1.12 -20.91 -7.67
CA LYS A 91 -1.24 -20.54 -9.07
C LYS A 91 -0.09 -19.62 -9.46
N PRO A 92 0.31 -19.57 -10.75
CA PRO A 92 1.23 -18.56 -11.24
C PRO A 92 0.67 -17.16 -10.96
N ASN A 93 1.46 -16.23 -10.41
CA ASN A 93 1.00 -14.87 -10.15
C ASN A 93 1.09 -14.03 -11.44
N PRO A 94 -0.02 -13.54 -12.00
CA PRO A 94 -0.02 -12.76 -13.23
C PRO A 94 0.88 -11.52 -13.16
N LEU A 95 1.56 -11.22 -14.27
CA LEU A 95 2.47 -10.07 -14.34
C LEU A 95 1.80 -8.75 -13.95
N TYR A 96 0.57 -8.50 -14.42
CA TYR A 96 -0.15 -7.28 -14.08
C TYR A 96 -0.36 -7.13 -12.57
N ARG A 97 -0.61 -8.24 -11.85
CA ARG A 97 -0.77 -8.22 -10.39
C ARG A 97 0.55 -7.89 -9.72
N ARG A 98 1.64 -8.52 -10.15
CA ARG A 98 2.99 -8.27 -9.63
C ARG A 98 3.36 -6.79 -9.80
N VAL A 99 3.20 -6.24 -11.01
CA VAL A 99 3.44 -4.82 -11.29
C VAL A 99 2.58 -3.92 -10.40
N CYS A 100 1.27 -4.15 -10.36
CA CYS A 100 0.34 -3.36 -9.56
C CYS A 100 0.72 -3.38 -8.06
N TYR A 101 1.05 -4.55 -7.49
CA TYR A 101 1.46 -4.64 -6.09
C TYR A 101 2.81 -4.01 -5.82
N THR A 102 3.78 -4.06 -6.76
CA THR A 102 5.04 -3.31 -6.64
C THR A 102 4.79 -1.80 -6.54
N PHE A 103 3.96 -1.25 -7.42
CA PHE A 103 3.62 0.18 -7.38
C PHE A 103 2.79 0.54 -6.15
N ALA A 104 1.92 -0.34 -5.68
CA ALA A 104 1.18 -0.13 -4.44
C ALA A 104 2.11 -0.11 -3.22
N TRP A 105 3.09 -1.01 -3.14
CA TRP A 105 4.14 -0.97 -2.13
C TRP A 105 4.96 0.31 -2.21
N ASN A 106 5.30 0.79 -3.41
CA ASN A 106 5.97 2.06 -3.59
C ASN A 106 5.14 3.24 -3.05
N ALA A 107 3.85 3.31 -3.41
CA ALA A 107 2.94 4.36 -2.96
C ALA A 107 2.77 4.38 -1.43
N LEU A 108 2.91 3.23 -0.77
CA LEU A 108 2.91 3.15 0.69
C LEU A 108 4.27 3.54 1.28
N LEU A 109 5.34 2.83 0.90
CA LEU A 109 6.62 2.91 1.58
C LEU A 109 7.41 4.17 1.23
N ALA A 110 7.43 4.61 -0.04
CA ALA A 110 8.28 5.73 -0.44
C ALA A 110 7.92 7.01 0.33
N PHE A 111 6.63 7.35 0.38
CA PHE A 111 6.17 8.54 1.10
C PHE A 111 6.29 8.39 2.62
N ALA A 112 6.08 7.19 3.18
CA ALA A 112 6.27 6.93 4.60
C ALA A 112 7.73 7.12 5.03
N ILE A 113 8.66 6.53 4.29
CA ILE A 113 10.10 6.61 4.56
C ILE A 113 10.59 8.06 4.42
N LEU A 114 10.22 8.77 3.35
CA LEU A 114 10.68 10.13 3.12
C LEU A 114 10.09 11.13 4.13
N ASN A 115 8.83 10.95 4.53
CA ASN A 115 8.22 11.80 5.57
C ASN A 115 8.82 11.52 6.95
N LEU A 116 9.09 10.25 7.27
CA LEU A 116 9.80 9.88 8.50
C LEU A 116 11.21 10.50 8.51
N ALA A 117 11.97 10.37 7.42
CA ALA A 117 13.28 10.97 7.28
C ALA A 117 13.22 12.50 7.42
N GLY A 118 12.23 13.14 6.80
CA GLY A 118 12.01 14.58 6.94
C GLY A 118 11.74 15.03 8.36
N LEU A 119 10.89 14.30 9.09
CA LEU A 119 10.58 14.57 10.50
C LEU A 119 11.81 14.37 11.40
N LEU A 120 12.53 13.25 11.22
CA LEU A 120 13.76 12.97 11.96
C LEU A 120 14.79 14.08 11.74
N THR A 121 15.01 14.47 10.48
CA THR A 121 15.93 15.57 10.16
C THR A 121 15.48 16.88 10.79
N ALA A 122 14.18 17.22 10.74
CA ALA A 122 13.67 18.44 11.36
C ALA A 122 13.87 18.46 12.88
N VAL A 123 13.67 17.33 13.56
CA VAL A 123 13.87 17.22 15.01
C VAL A 123 15.36 17.32 15.39
N VAL A 124 16.25 16.64 14.65
CA VAL A 124 17.68 16.59 14.96
C VAL A 124 18.39 17.90 14.60
N THR A 125 18.14 18.42 13.40
CA THR A 125 18.86 19.59 12.86
C THR A 125 18.16 20.92 13.14
N ARG A 126 16.91 20.88 13.61
CA ARG A 126 16.01 22.05 13.72
C ARG A 126 15.73 22.75 12.38
N GLY A 127 16.01 22.09 11.26
CA GLY A 127 15.82 22.60 9.91
C GLY A 127 14.92 21.70 9.05
N TRP A 128 14.07 22.33 8.23
CA TRP A 128 13.15 21.62 7.33
C TRP A 128 13.74 21.44 5.93
N TYR A 129 14.17 20.22 5.62
CA TYR A 129 14.79 19.85 4.34
C TYR A 129 13.95 18.88 3.49
N LEU A 130 12.64 18.83 3.73
CA LEU A 130 11.75 17.84 3.10
C LEU A 130 11.81 17.88 1.56
N LYS A 131 11.90 19.08 0.97
CA LYS A 131 12.03 19.25 -0.49
C LYS A 131 13.29 18.59 -1.04
N GLN A 132 14.43 18.76 -0.36
CA GLN A 132 15.71 18.17 -0.74
C GLN A 132 15.66 16.65 -0.58
N ILE A 133 15.08 16.17 0.52
CA ILE A 133 14.88 14.74 0.78
C ILE A 133 14.01 14.11 -0.32
N TYR A 134 12.91 14.74 -0.73
CA TYR A 134 12.10 14.22 -1.84
C TYR A 134 12.83 14.29 -3.19
N ARG A 135 13.56 15.38 -3.45
CA ARG A 135 14.29 15.58 -4.70
C ARG A 135 15.35 14.50 -4.93
N TYR A 136 16.11 14.15 -3.90
CA TYR A 136 17.24 13.23 -4.01
C TYR A 136 16.95 11.82 -3.47
N GLY A 137 16.08 11.69 -2.49
CA GLY A 137 15.76 10.42 -1.84
C GLY A 137 14.65 9.62 -2.53
N TYR A 138 13.74 10.25 -3.27
CA TYR A 138 12.62 9.52 -3.88
C TYR A 138 13.10 8.48 -4.89
N VAL A 139 13.97 8.86 -5.84
CA VAL A 139 14.41 7.96 -6.90
C VAL A 139 15.13 6.72 -6.34
N PRO A 140 16.11 6.83 -5.42
CA PRO A 140 16.72 5.67 -4.78
C PRO A 140 15.72 4.75 -4.08
N VAL A 141 14.79 5.32 -3.29
CA VAL A 141 13.77 4.52 -2.58
C VAL A 141 12.84 3.82 -3.57
N PHE A 142 12.37 4.54 -4.59
CA PHE A 142 11.53 4.01 -5.65
C PHE A 142 12.22 2.84 -6.37
N LEU A 143 13.46 3.02 -6.81
CA LEU A 143 14.23 1.99 -7.50
C LEU A 143 14.47 0.77 -6.61
N GLY A 144 14.77 0.98 -5.32
CA GLY A 144 14.90 -0.10 -4.35
C GLY A 144 13.62 -0.93 -4.22
N ILE A 145 12.46 -0.28 -4.11
CA ILE A 145 11.17 -0.97 -4.02
C ILE A 145 10.83 -1.69 -5.33
N VAL A 146 11.08 -1.07 -6.48
CA VAL A 146 10.88 -1.70 -7.79
C VAL A 146 11.77 -2.93 -7.94
N LEU A 147 13.04 -2.84 -7.54
CA LEU A 147 13.97 -3.97 -7.55
C LEU A 147 13.47 -5.13 -6.69
N LEU A 148 13.04 -4.85 -5.44
CA LEU A 148 12.44 -5.86 -4.57
C LEU A 148 11.18 -6.49 -5.18
N GLY A 149 10.39 -5.70 -5.92
CA GLY A 149 9.24 -6.18 -6.66
C GLY A 149 9.63 -7.08 -7.84
N CYS A 150 10.62 -6.68 -8.64
CA CYS A 150 11.14 -7.49 -9.75
C CYS A 150 11.67 -8.85 -9.27
N LEU A 151 12.40 -8.84 -8.14
CA LEU A 151 12.90 -10.04 -7.47
C LEU A 151 11.79 -10.87 -6.80
N GLY A 152 10.55 -10.37 -6.73
CA GLY A 152 9.42 -11.06 -6.13
C GLY A 152 9.52 -11.19 -4.60
N ILE A 153 10.28 -10.32 -3.94
CA ILE A 153 10.50 -10.35 -2.48
C ILE A 153 9.31 -9.72 -1.76
N LEU A 154 8.69 -8.70 -2.36
CA LEU A 154 7.56 -8.00 -1.75
C LEU A 154 6.34 -8.93 -1.60
N PRO A 155 5.62 -8.87 -0.46
CA PRO A 155 4.41 -9.66 -0.27
C PRO A 155 3.40 -9.41 -1.40
N ARG A 156 2.81 -10.49 -1.92
CA ARG A 156 1.88 -10.52 -3.08
C ARG A 156 2.51 -10.24 -4.45
N VAL A 157 3.84 -10.07 -4.53
CA VAL A 157 4.60 -9.88 -5.79
C VAL A 157 5.38 -11.13 -6.20
N LYS A 158 5.38 -12.17 -5.36
CA LYS A 158 6.01 -13.47 -5.66
C LYS A 158 5.52 -14.07 -6.98
N PRO A 159 6.34 -14.89 -7.67
CA PRO A 159 5.93 -15.58 -8.89
C PRO A 159 4.76 -16.55 -8.73
N SER A 160 4.50 -17.03 -7.51
CA SER A 160 3.40 -17.94 -7.17
C SER A 160 2.50 -17.31 -6.10
N THR A 161 1.21 -17.64 -6.12
CA THR A 161 0.23 -17.24 -5.09
C THR A 161 0.31 -18.08 -3.81
N LYS A 162 1.27 -19.00 -3.72
CA LYS A 162 1.51 -19.82 -2.54
C LYS A 162 1.73 -18.95 -1.30
N GLY A 163 0.94 -19.20 -0.26
CA GLY A 163 1.02 -18.44 0.99
C GLY A 163 0.38 -17.05 0.94
N GLU A 164 -0.29 -16.67 -0.15
CA GLU A 164 -0.90 -15.35 -0.30
C GLU A 164 -1.93 -15.04 0.81
N GLY A 165 -2.62 -16.06 1.33
CA GLY A 165 -3.51 -15.95 2.49
C GLY A 165 -2.83 -15.38 3.74
N THR A 166 -1.53 -15.60 3.90
CA THR A 166 -0.74 -15.00 4.99
C THR A 166 -0.14 -13.67 4.54
N GLU A 167 0.43 -13.58 3.34
CA GLU A 167 1.09 -12.36 2.84
C GLU A 167 0.17 -11.15 2.76
N ARG A 168 -1.11 -11.40 2.48
CA ARG A 168 -2.18 -10.41 2.51
C ARG A 168 -2.13 -9.52 3.75
N ARG A 169 -1.81 -10.09 4.92
CA ARG A 169 -1.81 -9.34 6.17
C ARG A 169 -0.82 -8.19 6.19
N TYR A 170 0.37 -8.41 5.64
CA TYR A 170 1.44 -7.40 5.64
C TYR A 170 1.06 -6.24 4.73
N PHE A 171 0.51 -6.54 3.55
CA PHE A 171 0.05 -5.52 2.63
C PHE A 171 -1.10 -4.69 3.23
N TYR A 172 -2.15 -5.33 3.76
CA TYR A 172 -3.26 -4.58 4.36
C TYR A 172 -2.89 -3.90 5.67
N GLY A 173 -1.95 -4.47 6.44
CA GLY A 173 -1.38 -3.83 7.63
C GLY A 173 -0.67 -2.53 7.25
N ALA A 174 0.18 -2.56 6.21
CA ALA A 174 0.83 -1.37 5.68
C ALA A 174 -0.19 -0.34 5.16
N VAL A 175 -1.24 -0.77 4.44
CA VAL A 175 -2.33 0.12 4.00
C VAL A 175 -2.97 0.84 5.17
N TRP A 176 -3.35 0.13 6.24
CA TRP A 176 -3.94 0.75 7.43
C TRP A 176 -2.96 1.68 8.15
N ALA A 177 -1.78 1.17 8.48
CA ALA A 177 -0.79 1.89 9.27
C ALA A 177 -0.35 3.18 8.57
N ILE A 178 0.07 3.07 7.31
CA ILE A 178 0.66 4.20 6.59
C ILE A 178 -0.40 5.22 6.21
N SER A 179 -1.56 4.80 5.68
CA SER A 179 -2.57 5.77 5.21
C SER A 179 -3.11 6.62 6.35
N LEU A 180 -3.44 6.00 7.49
CA LEU A 180 -3.94 6.73 8.66
C LEU A 180 -2.86 7.59 9.32
N SER A 181 -1.62 7.08 9.45
CA SER A 181 -0.53 7.85 10.04
C SER A 181 -0.14 9.04 9.18
N GLN A 182 -0.19 8.91 7.85
CA GLN A 182 0.04 10.03 6.93
C GLN A 182 -1.08 11.06 7.00
N ALA A 183 -2.34 10.64 7.12
CA ALA A 183 -3.46 11.55 7.33
C ALA A 183 -3.34 12.31 8.66
N LEU A 184 -2.99 11.62 9.75
CA LEU A 184 -2.70 12.24 11.04
C LEU A 184 -1.56 13.26 10.91
N LEU A 185 -0.44 12.86 10.29
CA LEU A 185 0.69 13.76 10.08
C LEU A 185 0.30 15.00 9.26
N LEU A 186 -0.52 14.85 8.22
CA LEU A 186 -1.01 15.98 7.43
C LEU A 186 -1.86 16.93 8.28
N ILE A 187 -2.73 16.41 9.15
CA ILE A 187 -3.52 17.23 10.08
C ILE A 187 -2.58 18.01 11.00
N LEU A 188 -1.65 17.32 11.67
CA LEU A 188 -0.69 17.95 12.60
C LEU A 188 0.21 18.97 11.89
N TRP A 189 0.59 18.71 10.64
CA TRP A 189 1.35 19.64 9.80
C TRP A 189 0.58 20.93 9.51
N LYS A 190 -0.74 20.85 9.39
CA LYS A 190 -1.60 22.01 9.11
C LYS A 190 -2.03 22.76 10.37
N THR A 191 -2.12 22.09 11.52
CA THR A 191 -2.67 22.67 12.75
C THR A 191 -1.62 23.16 13.73
N LEU A 192 -0.46 22.48 13.84
CA LEU A 192 0.55 22.85 14.81
C LEU A 192 1.46 23.99 14.32
N PRO A 193 1.97 24.84 15.22
CA PRO A 193 2.89 25.90 14.85
C PRO A 193 4.22 25.34 14.32
N ARG A 194 4.98 26.18 13.61
CA ARG A 194 6.32 25.85 13.10
C ARG A 194 7.38 26.08 14.19
N THR A 195 7.39 25.21 15.19
CA THR A 195 8.35 25.24 16.31
C THR A 195 8.96 23.86 16.52
N HIS A 196 10.15 23.82 17.10
CA HIS A 196 10.84 22.55 17.38
C HIS A 196 10.02 21.60 18.29
N PRO A 197 9.37 22.04 19.39
CA PRO A 197 8.50 21.16 20.17
C PRO A 197 7.33 20.58 19.35
N ALA A 198 6.78 21.37 18.42
CA ALA A 198 5.73 20.88 17.54
C ALA A 198 6.26 19.84 16.53
N ASP A 199 7.53 19.91 16.13
CA ASP A 199 8.14 18.93 15.23
C ASP A 199 8.44 17.61 15.95
N VAL A 200 8.85 17.68 17.22
CA VAL A 200 8.95 16.50 18.11
C VAL A 200 7.58 15.84 18.28
N CYS A 201 6.53 16.64 18.53
CA CYS A 201 5.16 16.13 18.65
C CYS A 201 4.70 15.42 17.37
N LYS A 202 4.93 16.01 16.19
CA LYS A 202 4.62 15.39 14.88
C LYS A 202 5.34 14.04 14.72
N LEU A 203 6.64 13.98 15.05
CA LEU A 203 7.43 12.75 14.94
C LEU A 203 6.90 11.66 15.87
N LEU A 204 6.70 11.97 17.15
CA LEU A 204 6.19 11.01 18.13
C LEU A 204 4.80 10.51 17.73
N ALA A 205 3.88 11.40 17.37
CA ALA A 205 2.54 11.01 16.94
C ALA A 205 2.57 10.11 15.68
N PHE A 206 3.43 10.42 14.71
CA PHE A 206 3.57 9.62 13.50
C PHE A 206 4.11 8.21 13.80
N VAL A 207 5.18 8.09 14.60
CA VAL A 207 5.79 6.80 14.97
C VAL A 207 4.85 5.96 15.85
N ILE A 208 4.22 6.57 16.86
CA ILE A 208 3.27 5.88 17.74
C ILE A 208 2.06 5.38 16.93
N SER A 209 1.53 6.19 16.01
CA SER A 209 0.42 5.79 15.13
C SER A 209 0.80 4.61 14.25
N LEU A 210 1.99 4.64 13.62
CA LEU A 210 2.48 3.52 12.81
C LEU A 210 2.59 2.24 13.64
N ALA A 211 3.27 2.29 14.79
CA ALA A 211 3.47 1.14 15.66
C ALA A 211 2.15 0.55 16.16
N THR A 212 1.23 1.40 16.61
CA THR A 212 -0.07 0.96 17.14
C THR A 212 -0.90 0.26 16.08
N LEU A 213 -0.97 0.82 14.87
CA LEU A 213 -1.72 0.23 13.76
C LEU A 213 -1.07 -1.05 13.22
N GLU A 214 0.26 -1.11 13.20
CA GLU A 214 0.99 -2.32 12.82
C GLU A 214 0.80 -3.45 13.84
N ILE A 215 0.85 -3.15 15.14
CA ILE A 215 0.53 -4.11 16.20
C ILE A 215 -0.92 -4.61 16.05
N ALA A 216 -1.88 -3.70 15.83
CA ALA A 216 -3.27 -4.07 15.61
C ALA A 216 -3.46 -4.95 14.36
N ALA A 217 -2.71 -4.68 13.28
CA ALA A 217 -2.68 -5.52 12.08
C ALA A 217 -2.06 -6.90 12.36
N PHE A 218 -0.95 -6.96 13.09
CA PHE A 218 -0.28 -8.19 13.47
C PHE A 218 -1.18 -9.11 14.29
N LEU A 219 -1.93 -8.53 15.23
CA LEU A 219 -2.92 -9.24 16.07
C LEU A 219 -4.21 -9.61 15.31
N GLY A 220 -4.38 -9.21 14.04
CA GLY A 220 -5.56 -9.51 13.25
C GLY A 220 -6.81 -8.74 13.67
N LEU A 221 -6.64 -7.59 14.35
CA LEU A 221 -7.73 -6.73 14.81
C LEU A 221 -8.31 -5.87 13.66
N LEU A 222 -7.47 -5.51 12.69
CA LEU A 222 -7.87 -4.67 11.57
C LEU A 222 -8.47 -5.49 10.42
N PRO A 223 -9.45 -4.93 9.67
CA PRO A 223 -10.03 -5.63 8.53
C PRO A 223 -8.97 -6.10 7.53
N ARG A 224 -9.12 -7.35 7.07
CA ARG A 224 -8.24 -7.98 6.05
C ARG A 224 -6.80 -8.28 6.50
N THR A 225 -6.49 -8.17 7.80
CA THR A 225 -5.17 -8.48 8.36
C THR A 225 -5.05 -9.86 9.00
N ARG A 226 -6.17 -10.59 9.14
CA ARG A 226 -6.14 -11.99 9.61
C ARG A 226 -5.56 -12.90 8.53
N PRO A 227 -4.63 -13.81 8.87
CA PRO A 227 -4.17 -14.81 7.92
C PRO A 227 -5.31 -15.76 7.57
N ILE A 228 -5.37 -16.17 6.30
CA ILE A 228 -6.32 -17.18 5.84
C ILE A 228 -5.64 -18.55 5.81
N LEU A 229 -6.10 -19.45 6.66
CA LEU A 229 -5.60 -20.82 6.76
C LEU A 229 -6.50 -21.79 5.98
N PRO A 230 -5.97 -22.89 5.43
CA PRO A 230 -6.75 -23.84 4.64
C PRO A 230 -7.92 -24.48 5.42
N GLY A 231 -7.85 -24.53 6.75
CA GLY A 231 -8.75 -25.31 7.60
C GLY A 231 -8.10 -26.64 8.00
N GLU A 232 -8.76 -27.43 8.84
CA GLU A 232 -8.35 -28.81 9.10
C GLU A 232 -8.64 -29.69 7.89
N LEU A 233 -7.71 -30.61 7.60
CA LEU A 233 -7.97 -31.74 6.73
C LEU A 233 -8.98 -32.64 7.44
N ILE A 234 -10.22 -32.68 6.98
CA ILE A 234 -11.10 -33.81 7.27
C ILE A 234 -10.57 -34.97 6.41
N VAL A 235 -9.52 -35.62 6.89
CA VAL A 235 -9.18 -36.97 6.43
C VAL A 235 -9.58 -37.86 7.60
N ALA A 236 -10.75 -38.47 7.47
CA ALA A 236 -10.98 -39.76 8.12
C ALA A 236 -10.29 -40.80 7.22
N ASP A 237 -9.51 -41.68 7.83
CA ASP A 237 -8.86 -42.83 7.19
C ASP A 237 -9.86 -43.69 6.38
#